data_AF-A0A8C6A1D3-F1
#
_entry.id   AF-A0A8C6A1D3-F1
#
_cell.length_a   1.000
_cell.length_b   1.000
_cell.length_c   1.000
_cell.angle_alpha   90.00
_cell.angle_beta   90.00
_cell.angle_gamma   90.00
#
_symmetry.space_group_name_H-M   'P 1'
#
loop_
_entity.id
_entity.type
_entity.pdbx_description
1 polymer ?
#
loop_
_entity_poly.entity_id
_entity_poly.type
_entity_poly.pdbx_seq_one_letter_code
_entity_poly.pdbx_strand_id
1 'polypeptide(L)' 'MACGPTRSPADQERLICRYPAYLNNKKTITDGRWIPINKTLENPTATEIQNVSSVVDLNVFEDGSLRLISHP' A
#
# COMPACT_ATOMS: atom_id res chain seq x y z
N MET A 1 -16.52 -25.87 14.66
CA MET A 1 -15.61 -24.74 14.38
C MET A 1 -15.81 -24.40 12.91
N ALA A 2 -16.74 -23.48 12.61
CA ALA A 2 -17.06 -23.14 11.22
C ALA A 2 -15.99 -22.19 10.68
N CYS A 3 -15.27 -22.61 9.64
CA CYS A 3 -14.50 -21.69 8.81
C CYS A 3 -15.51 -20.72 8.19
N GLY A 4 -15.39 -19.42 8.49
CA GLY A 4 -16.22 -18.39 7.84
C GLY A 4 -16.05 -18.42 6.31
N PRO A 5 -16.90 -17.70 5.55
CA PRO A 5 -16.79 -17.68 4.10
C PRO A 5 -15.36 -17.34 3.68
N THR A 6 -14.77 -18.18 2.83
CA THR A 6 -13.46 -17.95 2.23
C THR A 6 -13.57 -16.76 1.28
N ARG A 7 -13.34 -15.56 1.80
CA ARG A 7 -13.25 -14.33 1.01
C ARG A 7 -11.99 -14.37 0.14
N SER A 8 -12.13 -13.95 -1.10
CA SER A 8 -11.04 -13.85 -2.07
C SER A 8 -10.01 -12.82 -1.62
N PRO A 9 -8.70 -13.08 -1.77
CA PRO A 9 -7.66 -12.04 -1.61
C PRO A 9 -7.85 -10.84 -2.55
N ALA A 10 -8.61 -11.01 -3.63
CA ALA A 10 -8.97 -9.95 -4.57
C ALA A 10 -10.15 -9.06 -4.08
N ASP A 11 -10.84 -9.43 -2.99
CA ASP A 11 -11.90 -8.61 -2.42
C ASP A 11 -11.31 -7.26 -1.96
N GLN A 12 -11.98 -6.14 -2.29
CA GLN A 12 -11.48 -4.78 -2.00
C GLN A 12 -11.17 -4.54 -0.50
N GLU A 13 -11.89 -5.25 0.38
CA GLU A 13 -11.70 -5.23 1.83
C GLU A 13 -10.44 -5.96 2.32
N ARG A 14 -9.85 -6.83 1.49
CA ARG A 14 -8.63 -7.61 1.79
C ARG A 14 -7.37 -7.09 1.11
N LEU A 15 -7.49 -6.03 0.34
CA LEU A 15 -6.36 -5.40 -0.32
C LEU A 15 -5.40 -4.77 0.71
N ILE A 16 -4.11 -4.80 0.40
CA ILE A 16 -3.07 -4.24 1.25
C ILE A 16 -3.09 -2.72 1.15
N CYS A 17 -3.23 -2.04 2.29
CA CYS A 17 -3.11 -0.58 2.35
C CYS A 17 -1.63 -0.15 2.34
N ARG A 18 -1.24 0.67 1.37
CA ARG A 18 0.06 1.34 1.31
C ARG A 18 -0.14 2.84 1.55
N TYR A 19 0.51 3.34 2.61
CA TYR A 19 0.44 4.75 2.98
C TYR A 19 1.70 5.50 2.55
N PRO A 20 1.59 6.78 2.15
CA PRO A 20 2.77 7.56 1.77
C PRO A 20 3.81 7.68 2.89
N ALA A 21 3.37 7.70 4.16
CA ALA A 21 4.24 7.71 5.33
C ALA A 21 5.25 6.54 5.35
N TYR A 22 4.88 5.38 4.79
CA TYR A 22 5.75 4.19 4.78
C TYR A 22 7.01 4.39 3.96
N LEU A 23 6.93 5.25 2.93
CA LEU A 23 7.95 5.54 1.94
C LEU A 23 8.61 6.91 2.13
N ASN A 24 8.19 7.69 3.12
CA ASN A 24 8.64 9.07 3.29
C ASN A 24 9.92 9.13 4.16
N ASN A 25 11.00 9.67 3.58
CA ASN A 25 12.30 9.82 4.25
C ASN A 25 12.30 10.87 5.39
N LYS A 26 11.32 11.78 5.42
CA LYS A 26 11.12 12.77 6.48
C LYS A 26 10.39 12.22 7.70
N LYS A 27 9.82 11.01 7.62
CA LYS A 27 9.14 10.35 8.74
C LYS A 27 10.09 9.39 9.48
N THR A 28 9.97 9.35 10.80
CA THR A 28 10.68 8.37 11.63
C THR A 28 9.92 7.03 11.61
N ILE A 29 10.54 5.98 12.15
CA ILE A 29 9.85 4.68 12.31
C ILE A 29 8.61 4.83 13.20
N THR A 30 8.70 5.65 14.24
CA THR A 30 7.57 5.94 15.14
C THR A 30 6.46 6.76 14.49
N ASP A 31 6.77 7.55 13.47
CA ASP A 31 5.80 8.32 12.69
C ASP A 31 5.23 7.52 11.50
N GLY A 32 5.68 6.28 11.30
CA GLY A 32 5.10 5.34 10.34
C GLY A 32 6.01 4.97 9.18
N ARG A 33 7.26 5.44 9.10
CA ARG A 33 8.19 4.94 8.08
C ARG A 33 8.49 3.46 8.30
N TRP A 34 8.34 2.65 7.25
CA TRP A 34 8.64 1.21 7.30
C TRP A 34 9.93 0.84 6.56
N ILE A 35 10.28 1.61 5.52
CA ILE A 35 11.44 1.30 4.66
C ILE A 35 12.70 2.06 5.15
N PRO A 36 13.92 1.48 5.06
CA PRO A 36 15.18 2.18 5.31
C PRO A 36 15.33 3.50 4.52
N ILE A 37 15.96 4.51 5.14
CA ILE A 37 16.01 5.88 4.58
C ILE A 37 16.64 5.92 3.17
N ASN A 38 17.66 5.10 2.92
CA ASN A 38 18.34 5.02 1.63
C ASN A 38 17.49 4.46 0.49
N LYS A 39 16.29 3.93 0.78
CA LYS A 39 15.32 3.41 -0.19
C LYS A 39 13.99 4.17 -0.14
N THR A 40 13.94 5.30 0.55
CA THR A 40 12.74 6.13 0.69
C THR A 40 12.82 7.41 -0.13
N LEU A 41 11.66 8.01 -0.38
CA LEU A 41 11.50 9.21 -1.21
C LEU A 41 11.19 10.41 -0.32
N GLU A 42 11.44 11.61 -0.85
CA GLU A 42 11.04 12.84 -0.18
C GLU A 42 9.55 13.13 -0.44
N ASN A 43 8.74 13.13 0.63
CA ASN A 43 7.32 13.49 0.57
C ASN A 43 6.50 12.85 -0.59
N PRO A 44 6.51 11.51 -0.73
CA PRO A 44 5.70 10.87 -1.75
C PRO A 44 4.20 11.14 -1.53
N THR A 45 3.44 11.23 -2.62
CA THR A 45 1.98 11.35 -2.62
C THR A 45 1.30 10.02 -2.93
N ALA A 46 0.02 9.89 -2.56
CA ALA A 46 -0.75 8.69 -2.91
C ALA A 46 -0.85 8.52 -4.44
N THR A 47 -1.04 9.62 -5.18
CA THR A 47 -1.12 9.62 -6.64
C THR A 47 0.16 9.12 -7.29
N GLU A 48 1.34 9.53 -6.82
CA GLU A 48 2.62 9.01 -7.36
C GLU A 48 2.78 7.52 -7.13
N ILE A 49 2.43 7.03 -5.94
CA ILE A 49 2.52 5.60 -5.61
C ILE A 49 1.51 4.80 -6.44
N GLN A 50 0.30 5.35 -6.69
CA GLN A 50 -0.69 4.74 -7.60
C GLN A 50 -0.12 4.66 -9.01
N ASN A 51 0.38 5.76 -9.56
CA ASN A 51 0.91 5.82 -10.92
C ASN A 51 2.01 4.78 -11.15
N VAL A 52 2.98 4.68 -10.23
CA VAL A 52 4.04 3.67 -10.32
C VAL A 52 3.47 2.25 -10.24
N SER A 53 2.48 2.02 -9.38
CA SER A 53 1.85 0.70 -9.22
C SER A 53 1.05 0.29 -10.46
N SER A 54 0.35 1.23 -11.10
CA SER A 54 -0.38 1.00 -12.35
C SER A 54 0.55 0.66 -13.52
N VAL A 55 1.77 1.21 -13.55
CA VAL A 55 2.78 0.88 -14.57
C VAL A 55 3.31 -0.56 -14.43
N VAL A 56 3.26 -1.14 -13.22
CA VAL A 56 3.70 -2.52 -12.95
C VAL A 56 2.53 -3.51 -12.88
N ASP A 57 1.39 -3.15 -13.47
CA ASP A 57 0.17 -3.96 -13.55
C ASP A 57 -0.36 -4.45 -12.18
N LEU A 58 -0.10 -3.67 -11.10
CA LEU A 58 -0.74 -3.91 -9.81
C LEU A 58 -2.11 -3.26 -9.81
N ASN A 59 -3.13 -4.02 -9.41
CA ASN A 59 -4.47 -3.50 -9.28
C ASN A 59 -4.58 -2.59 -8.03
N VAL A 60 -4.77 -1.29 -8.25
CA VAL A 60 -4.73 -0.24 -7.23
C VAL A 60 -6.06 0.50 -7.17
N PHE A 61 -6.56 0.74 -5.95
CA PHE A 61 -7.69 1.63 -5.70
C PHE A 61 -7.28 2.76 -4.74
N GLU A 62 -7.77 3.97 -4.99
CA GLU A 62 -7.56 5.13 -4.14
C GLU A 62 -8.85 5.46 -3.38
N ASP A 63 -8.81 5.32 -2.05
CA ASP A 63 -9.90 5.68 -1.12
C ASP A 63 -9.28 6.32 0.13
N GLY A 64 -8.52 7.43 -0.05
CA GLY A 64 -7.72 8.06 1.02
C GLY A 64 -6.53 7.21 1.53
N SER A 65 -6.43 5.95 1.11
CA SER A 65 -5.32 5.02 1.28
C SER A 65 -5.22 4.17 0.02
N LEU A 66 -4.01 3.86 -0.46
CA LEU A 66 -3.85 3.04 -1.66
C LEU A 66 -3.98 1.57 -1.32
N ARG A 67 -4.88 0.88 -2.00
CA ARG A 67 -5.16 -0.54 -1.77
C ARG A 67 -4.63 -1.37 -2.92
N LEU A 68 -3.73 -2.32 -2.66
CA LEU A 68 -3.10 -3.22 -3.64
C LEU A 68 -3.64 -4.65 -3.51
N ILE A 69 -3.89 -5.34 -4.64
CA ILE A 69 -4.14 -6.79 -4.63
C ILE A 69 -2.85 -7.52 -4.21
N SER A 70 -2.97 -8.39 -3.20
CA SER A 70 -1.99 -9.45 -2.98
C SER A 70 -2.27 -10.56 -3.98
N HIS A 71 -1.35 -10.80 -4.91
CA HIS A 71 -1.43 -12.00 -5.75
C HIS A 71 -1.24 -13.23 -4.84
N PRO A 72 -2.00 -14.33 -5.06
CA PRO A 72 -1.86 -15.56 -4.29
C PRO A 72 -0.48 -16.21 -4.44
#